data_AF-A0A5C5PU29-F1
#
_entry.id   AF-A0A5C5PU29-F1
#
_cell.length_a   1.000
_cell.length_b   1.000
_cell.length_c   1.000
_cell.angle_alpha   90.00
_cell.angle_beta   90.00
_cell.angle_gamma   90.00
#
_symmetry.space_group_name_H-M   'P 1'
#
loop_
_entity.id
_entity.type
_entity.pdbx_description
1 polymer ?
#
loop_
_entity_poly.entity_id
_entity_poly.type
_entity_poly.pdbx_seq_one_letter_code
_entity_poly.pdbx_strand_id
1 'polypeptide(L)'
;MKRQRGVALLLVLWVLALLSTLLAGLVGWVHLQNRQALWQRQQTQALLAAEAGIGMAVLAQLDRDPVRHWRADGQPHALQFDEASLAVSLTSEAGKLDINAAPVDSLARLVVACGGSAEQSAQLSQALNQRRRGERAPLRTIEEVRELAGMDQHRYTCASAHLTLWSGLPAPDARLASPWLRRALKLPQSSATTTQAGPVITLQSRATLPGGFSKTLSVTLLLNPSKEGVRPYRVLRWQE
;
A
#
# COMPACT_ATOMS: atom_id res chain seq x y z
N MET A 1 74.63 -38.01 3.54
CA MET A 1 73.48 -37.57 2.71
C MET A 1 72.23 -37.45 3.59
N LYS A 2 72.03 -36.33 4.30
CA LYS A 2 70.83 -36.08 5.13
C LYS A 2 70.49 -34.59 5.09
N ARG A 3 69.56 -34.17 4.21
CA ARG A 3 68.91 -32.84 4.23
C ARG A 3 67.82 -32.71 3.13
N GLN A 4 66.77 -33.54 3.17
CA GLN A 4 65.58 -33.36 2.29
C GLN A 4 64.22 -33.63 2.97
N ARG A 5 64.18 -34.03 4.26
CA ARG A 5 62.92 -34.35 4.95
C ARG A 5 62.15 -33.13 5.49
N GLY A 6 62.79 -31.96 5.62
CA GLY A 6 62.12 -30.74 6.13
C GLY A 6 61.25 -30.01 5.09
N VAL A 7 61.63 -30.06 3.81
CA VAL A 7 60.92 -29.36 2.73
C VAL A 7 59.58 -30.05 2.40
N ALA A 8 59.55 -31.38 2.40
CA ALA A 8 58.33 -32.15 2.14
C ALA A 8 57.25 -31.88 3.21
N LEU A 9 57.62 -31.81 4.49
CA LEU A 9 56.69 -31.49 5.57
C LEU A 9 56.13 -30.07 5.43
N LEU A 10 56.98 -29.11 5.08
CA LEU A 10 56.55 -27.72 4.84
C LEU A 10 55.57 -27.63 3.68
N LEU A 11 55.82 -28.33 2.56
CA LEU A 11 54.89 -28.39 1.43
C LEU A 11 53.54 -28.99 1.82
N VAL A 12 53.51 -30.10 2.56
CA VAL A 12 52.26 -30.71 3.04
C VAL A 12 51.49 -29.76 3.94
N LEU A 13 52.17 -29.09 4.88
CA LEU A 13 51.52 -28.10 5.75
C LEU A 13 50.93 -26.94 4.94
N TRP A 14 51.63 -26.44 3.92
CA TRP A 14 51.09 -25.42 3.04
C TRP A 14 49.90 -25.90 2.21
N VAL A 15 49.95 -27.11 1.68
CA VAL A 15 48.82 -27.71 0.96
C VAL A 15 47.61 -27.87 1.88
N LEU A 16 47.80 -28.37 3.10
CA LEU A 16 46.74 -28.49 4.10
C LEU A 16 46.17 -27.11 4.49
N ALA A 17 47.01 -26.10 4.65
CA ALA A 17 46.58 -24.73 4.94
C ALA A 17 45.74 -24.14 3.80
N LEU A 18 46.16 -24.32 2.55
CA LEU A 18 45.43 -23.86 1.36
C LEU A 18 44.08 -24.60 1.22
N LEU A 19 44.08 -25.92 1.38
CA LEU A 19 42.86 -26.73 1.35
C LEU A 19 41.88 -26.33 2.46
N SER A 20 42.39 -26.09 3.67
CA SER A 20 41.56 -25.65 4.81
C SER A 20 40.94 -24.28 4.55
N THR A 21 41.71 -23.35 3.98
CA THR A 21 41.22 -22.01 3.63
C THR A 21 40.14 -22.07 2.54
N LEU A 22 40.35 -22.90 1.52
CA LEU A 22 39.37 -23.11 0.45
C LEU A 22 38.07 -23.72 0.99
N LEU A 23 38.18 -24.73 1.87
CA LEU A 23 37.03 -25.38 2.50
C LEU A 23 36.26 -24.41 3.41
N ALA A 24 36.97 -23.57 4.18
CA ALA A 24 36.35 -22.53 5.00
C ALA A 24 35.58 -21.51 4.13
N GLY A 25 36.13 -21.11 2.98
CA GLY A 25 35.46 -20.24 2.02
C GLY A 25 34.17 -20.86 1.46
N LEU A 26 34.20 -22.14 1.09
CA LEU A 26 33.02 -22.87 0.61
C LEU A 26 31.92 -22.97 1.67
N VAL A 27 32.28 -23.31 2.91
CA VAL A 27 31.32 -23.39 4.03
C VAL A 27 30.65 -22.03 4.27
N GLY A 28 31.44 -20.95 4.28
CA GLY A 28 30.90 -19.59 4.39
C GLY A 28 29.92 -19.25 3.26
N TRP A 29 30.24 -19.63 2.03
CA TRP A 29 29.39 -19.40 0.86
C TRP A 29 28.06 -20.17 0.95
N VAL A 30 28.09 -21.46 1.32
CA VAL A 30 26.88 -22.28 1.50
C VAL A 30 25.98 -21.72 2.59
N HIS A 31 26.54 -21.26 3.71
CA HIS A 31 25.75 -20.61 4.77
C HIS A 31 25.07 -19.33 4.28
N LEU A 32 25.78 -18.50 3.49
CA LEU A 32 25.20 -17.30 2.91
C LEU A 32 24.06 -17.64 1.95
N GLN A 33 24.28 -18.59 1.03
CA GLN A 33 23.27 -19.03 0.08
C GLN A 33 22.03 -19.58 0.79
N ASN A 34 22.20 -20.38 1.85
CA ASN A 34 21.08 -20.92 2.62
C ASN A 34 20.28 -19.82 3.33
N ARG A 35 20.96 -18.83 3.93
CA ARG A 35 20.29 -17.67 4.53
C ARG A 35 19.51 -16.87 3.48
N GLN A 36 20.09 -16.66 2.30
CA GLN A 36 19.43 -15.95 1.20
C GLN A 36 18.20 -16.72 0.68
N ALA A 37 18.29 -18.03 0.52
CA ALA A 37 17.18 -18.88 0.10
C ALA A 37 16.03 -18.86 1.11
N LEU A 38 16.35 -18.94 2.41
CA LEU A 38 15.35 -18.83 3.48
C LEU A 38 14.65 -17.47 3.49
N TRP A 39 15.41 -16.38 3.32
CA TRP A 39 14.85 -15.03 3.26
C TRP A 39 13.94 -14.84 2.05
N GLN A 40 14.37 -15.30 0.87
CA GLN A 40 13.54 -15.26 -0.35
C GLN A 40 12.24 -16.04 -0.16
N ARG A 41 12.31 -17.25 0.42
CA ARG A 41 11.12 -18.05 0.71
C ARG A 41 10.16 -17.32 1.65
N GLN A 42 10.65 -16.78 2.77
CA GLN A 42 9.83 -16.06 3.74
C GLN A 42 9.20 -14.80 3.14
N GLN A 43 9.95 -14.06 2.32
CA GLN A 43 9.45 -12.87 1.62
C GLN A 43 8.32 -13.22 0.64
N THR A 44 8.50 -14.24 -0.20
CA THR A 44 7.46 -14.70 -1.13
C THR A 44 6.24 -15.24 -0.39
N GLN A 45 6.43 -16.00 0.68
CA GLN A 45 5.33 -16.54 1.46
C GLN A 45 4.50 -15.44 2.13
N ALA A 46 5.14 -14.43 2.74
CA ALA A 46 4.43 -13.29 3.31
C ALA A 46 3.70 -12.47 2.23
N LEU A 47 4.29 -12.30 1.05
CA LEU A 47 3.66 -11.64 -0.09
C LEU A 47 2.38 -12.38 -0.52
N LEU A 48 2.47 -13.68 -0.79
CA LEU A 48 1.32 -14.50 -1.21
C LEU A 48 0.24 -14.56 -0.13
N ALA A 49 0.61 -14.60 1.15
CA ALA A 49 -0.34 -14.52 2.25
C ALA A 49 -1.06 -13.15 2.29
N ALA A 50 -0.35 -12.05 2.01
CA ALA A 50 -0.97 -10.74 1.90
C ALA A 50 -1.92 -10.67 0.69
N GLU A 51 -1.57 -11.25 -0.45
CA GLU A 51 -2.45 -11.38 -1.62
C GLU A 51 -3.71 -12.21 -1.32
N ALA A 52 -3.57 -13.29 -0.55
CA ALA A 52 -4.71 -14.07 -0.07
C ALA A 52 -5.66 -13.21 0.77
N GLY A 53 -5.13 -12.33 1.62
CA GLY A 53 -5.91 -11.33 2.36
C GLY A 53 -6.74 -10.40 1.46
N ILE A 54 -6.15 -9.94 0.34
CA ILE A 54 -6.88 -9.16 -0.67
C ILE A 54 -8.02 -9.98 -1.28
N GLY A 55 -7.77 -11.24 -1.66
CA GLY A 55 -8.78 -12.15 -2.19
C GLY A 55 -9.94 -12.39 -1.22
N MET A 56 -9.63 -12.62 0.07
CA MET A 56 -10.65 -12.82 1.11
C MET A 56 -11.51 -11.57 1.32
N ALA A 57 -10.93 -10.37 1.29
CA ALA A 57 -11.69 -9.13 1.40
C ALA A 57 -12.58 -8.87 0.16
N VAL A 58 -12.12 -9.24 -1.04
CA VAL A 58 -12.94 -9.21 -2.25
C VAL A 58 -14.13 -10.16 -2.13
N LEU A 59 -13.91 -11.39 -1.65
CA LEU A 59 -15.00 -12.34 -1.40
C LEU A 59 -16.03 -11.78 -0.40
N ALA A 60 -15.57 -11.17 0.69
CA ALA A 60 -16.45 -10.52 1.66
C ALA A 60 -17.27 -9.37 1.03
N GLN A 61 -16.72 -8.63 0.08
CA GLN A 61 -17.45 -7.58 -0.64
C GLN A 61 -18.48 -8.10 -1.65
N LEU A 62 -18.29 -9.31 -2.16
CA LEU A 62 -19.21 -9.94 -3.10
C LEU A 62 -20.28 -10.79 -2.39
N ASP A 63 -20.11 -11.04 -1.09
CA ASP A 63 -21.08 -11.79 -0.29
C ASP A 63 -22.39 -11.00 -0.15
N ARG A 64 -23.51 -11.71 -0.25
CA ARG A 64 -24.87 -11.17 -0.12
C ARG A 64 -25.33 -11.13 1.34
N ASP A 65 -24.72 -11.93 2.21
CA ASP A 65 -25.02 -11.94 3.64
C ASP A 65 -24.44 -10.68 4.30
N PRO A 66 -25.28 -9.77 4.85
CA PRO A 66 -24.82 -8.55 5.49
C PRO A 66 -23.89 -8.78 6.69
N VAL A 67 -23.93 -9.96 7.31
CA VAL A 67 -23.06 -10.31 8.45
C VAL A 67 -21.64 -10.62 7.99
N ARG A 68 -21.49 -11.22 6.81
CA ARG A 68 -20.20 -11.56 6.19
C ARG A 68 -19.64 -10.42 5.35
N HIS A 69 -20.48 -9.45 5.01
CA HIS A 69 -20.09 -8.26 4.27
C HIS A 69 -19.28 -7.29 5.14
N TRP A 70 -17.99 -7.16 4.81
CA TRP A 70 -17.11 -6.24 5.53
C TRP A 70 -17.49 -4.80 5.30
N ARG A 71 -17.28 -3.96 6.31
CA ARG A 71 -17.53 -2.53 6.22
C ARG A 71 -16.28 -1.84 5.68
N ALA A 72 -16.46 -0.88 4.78
CA ALA A 72 -15.37 -0.08 4.24
C ALA A 72 -15.00 1.10 5.14
N ASP A 73 -14.82 0.84 6.43
CA ASP A 73 -14.57 1.84 7.48
C ASP A 73 -13.08 1.98 7.86
N GLY A 74 -12.20 1.21 7.22
CA GLY A 74 -10.76 1.21 7.45
C GLY A 74 -10.31 0.43 8.67
N GLN A 75 -11.21 -0.23 9.40
CA GLN A 75 -10.81 -1.06 10.53
C GLN A 75 -10.14 -2.35 10.05
N PRO A 76 -9.05 -2.79 10.70
CA PRO A 76 -8.39 -4.04 10.34
C PRO A 76 -9.21 -5.24 10.82
N HIS A 77 -9.53 -6.14 9.90
CA HIS A 77 -10.07 -7.46 10.18
C HIS A 77 -8.91 -8.44 10.36
N ALA A 78 -8.85 -9.08 11.53
CA ALA A 78 -7.89 -10.14 11.80
C ALA A 78 -8.35 -11.45 11.13
N LEU A 79 -7.49 -12.02 10.31
CA LEU A 79 -7.70 -13.30 9.63
C LEU A 79 -6.47 -14.19 9.81
N GLN A 80 -6.63 -15.46 9.49
CA GLN A 80 -5.53 -16.41 9.40
C GLN A 80 -5.50 -16.99 7.99
N PHE A 81 -4.31 -17.08 7.40
CA PHE A 81 -4.08 -17.80 6.15
C PHE A 81 -2.84 -18.68 6.30
N ASP A 82 -3.06 -19.99 6.35
CA ASP A 82 -2.00 -20.96 6.67
C ASP A 82 -1.31 -20.58 8.00
N GLU A 83 0.02 -20.47 8.04
CA GLU A 83 0.77 -20.04 9.21
C GLU A 83 0.85 -18.50 9.37
N ALA A 84 0.35 -17.72 8.40
CA ALA A 84 0.38 -16.27 8.44
C ALA A 84 -0.84 -15.67 9.14
N SER A 85 -0.58 -14.79 10.11
CA SER A 85 -1.59 -13.90 10.67
C SER A 85 -1.78 -12.71 9.73
N LEU A 86 -3.03 -12.37 9.41
CA LEU A 86 -3.37 -11.29 8.50
C LEU A 86 -4.14 -10.18 9.22
N ALA A 87 -3.83 -8.94 8.90
CA ALA A 87 -4.64 -7.77 9.24
C ALA A 87 -5.04 -7.09 7.93
N VAL A 88 -6.33 -7.18 7.57
CA VAL A 88 -6.85 -6.67 6.30
C VAL A 88 -7.87 -5.57 6.58
N SER A 89 -7.61 -4.36 6.09
CA SER A 89 -8.54 -3.23 6.17
C SER A 89 -9.08 -2.84 4.79
N LEU A 90 -10.29 -2.33 4.79
CA LEU A 90 -11.03 -1.92 3.60
C LEU A 90 -11.46 -0.46 3.76
N THR A 91 -11.20 0.36 2.76
CA THR A 91 -11.67 1.75 2.70
C THR A 91 -12.36 2.03 1.38
N SER A 92 -13.44 2.80 1.41
CA SER A 92 -14.11 3.25 0.19
C SER A 92 -13.41 4.47 -0.40
N GLU A 93 -13.17 4.47 -1.71
CA GLU A 93 -12.68 5.66 -2.40
C GLU A 93 -13.77 6.74 -2.51
N ALA A 94 -15.05 6.38 -2.45
CA ALA A 94 -16.15 7.35 -2.42
C ALA A 94 -16.16 8.20 -1.13
N GLY A 95 -15.54 7.72 -0.05
CA GLY A 95 -15.34 8.47 1.19
C GLY A 95 -14.17 9.45 1.16
N LYS A 96 -13.40 9.53 0.06
CA LYS A 96 -12.22 10.40 -0.10
C LYS A 96 -12.50 11.55 -1.08
N LEU A 97 -11.68 12.59 -1.00
CA LEU A 97 -11.79 13.76 -1.87
C LEU A 97 -11.14 13.47 -3.23
N ASP A 98 -11.94 13.46 -4.29
CA ASP A 98 -11.43 13.28 -5.64
C ASP A 98 -10.71 14.54 -6.12
N ILE A 99 -9.39 14.45 -6.30
CA ILE A 99 -8.57 15.61 -6.68
C ILE A 99 -8.76 16.04 -8.13
N ASN A 100 -9.43 15.25 -8.97
CA ASN A 100 -9.75 15.62 -10.35
C ASN A 100 -11.20 16.13 -10.48
N ALA A 101 -12.14 15.57 -9.71
CA ALA A 101 -13.56 15.92 -9.81
C ALA A 101 -14.03 17.00 -8.82
N ALA A 102 -13.44 17.08 -7.62
CA ALA A 102 -13.95 17.96 -6.57
C ALA A 102 -13.65 19.45 -6.83
N PRO A 103 -14.48 20.39 -6.35
CA PRO A 103 -14.18 21.83 -6.41
C PRO A 103 -12.86 22.18 -5.73
N VAL A 104 -12.15 23.17 -6.24
CA VAL A 104 -10.85 23.60 -5.70
C VAL A 104 -10.95 24.08 -4.25
N ASP A 105 -12.09 24.65 -3.84
CA ASP A 105 -12.35 25.06 -2.45
C ASP A 105 -12.36 23.88 -1.46
N SER A 106 -12.66 22.66 -1.93
CA SER A 106 -12.59 21.47 -1.09
C SER A 106 -11.14 21.07 -0.84
N LEU A 107 -10.24 21.20 -1.84
CA LEU A 107 -8.80 21.03 -1.62
C LEU A 107 -8.27 22.09 -0.66
N ALA A 108 -8.68 23.35 -0.84
CA ALA A 108 -8.30 24.44 0.05
C ALA A 108 -8.61 24.11 1.52
N ARG A 109 -9.85 23.70 1.80
CA ARG A 109 -10.28 23.29 3.15
C ARG A 109 -9.49 22.11 3.70
N LEU A 110 -9.21 21.10 2.86
CA LEU A 110 -8.40 19.95 3.26
C LEU A 110 -6.98 20.37 3.67
N VAL A 111 -6.34 21.24 2.88
CA VAL A 111 -4.97 21.72 3.15
C VAL A 111 -4.91 22.53 4.42
N VAL A 112 -5.89 23.42 4.66
CA VAL A 112 -5.99 24.18 5.91
C VAL A 112 -6.18 23.23 7.11
N ALA A 113 -7.03 22.20 6.97
CA ALA A 113 -7.21 21.19 8.02
C ALA A 113 -5.93 20.37 8.29
N CYS A 114 -5.06 20.22 7.29
CA CYS A 114 -3.72 19.64 7.40
C CYS A 114 -2.64 20.62 7.90
N GLY A 115 -3.00 21.81 8.39
CA GLY A 115 -2.06 22.80 8.93
C GLY A 115 -1.40 23.71 7.89
N GLY A 116 -1.95 23.79 6.67
CA GLY A 116 -1.56 24.81 5.67
C GLY A 116 -2.14 26.19 5.99
N SER A 117 -1.47 27.24 5.52
CA SER A 117 -1.99 28.61 5.58
C SER A 117 -3.06 28.86 4.51
N ALA A 118 -3.87 29.91 4.69
CA ALA A 118 -4.84 30.33 3.68
C ALA A 118 -4.17 30.70 2.35
N GLU A 119 -2.98 31.30 2.41
CA GLU A 119 -2.19 31.64 1.22
C GLU A 119 -1.70 30.39 0.48
N GLN A 120 -1.12 29.42 1.20
CA GLN A 120 -0.69 28.15 0.61
C GLN A 120 -1.86 27.40 -0.04
N SER A 121 -3.00 27.36 0.66
CA SER A 121 -4.24 26.78 0.18
C SER A 121 -4.76 27.46 -1.10
N ALA A 122 -4.67 28.79 -1.19
CA ALA A 122 -5.04 29.55 -2.37
C ALA A 122 -4.10 29.27 -3.55
N GLN A 123 -2.78 29.26 -3.32
CA GLN A 123 -1.77 28.90 -4.32
C GLN A 123 -2.00 27.50 -4.90
N LEU A 124 -2.26 26.52 -4.02
CA LEU A 124 -2.58 25.14 -4.41
C LEU A 124 -3.85 25.03 -5.24
N SER A 125 -4.90 25.72 -4.82
CA SER A 125 -6.19 25.74 -5.51
C SER A 125 -6.07 26.38 -6.90
N GLN A 126 -5.31 27.46 -7.00
CA GLN A 126 -5.00 28.11 -8.26
C GLN A 126 -4.17 27.19 -9.18
N ALA A 127 -3.12 26.56 -8.66
CA ALA A 127 -2.28 25.64 -9.42
C ALA A 127 -3.09 24.45 -9.97
N LEU A 128 -3.98 23.87 -9.14
CA LEU A 128 -4.89 22.81 -9.58
C LEU A 128 -5.88 23.28 -10.65
N ASN A 129 -6.52 24.43 -10.45
CA ASN A 129 -7.48 24.97 -11.42
C ASN A 129 -6.81 25.30 -12.76
N GLN A 130 -5.62 25.90 -12.73
CA GLN A 130 -4.82 26.15 -13.93
C GLN A 130 -4.46 24.86 -14.64
N ARG A 131 -4.06 23.82 -13.89
CA ARG A 131 -3.76 22.50 -14.46
C ARG A 131 -4.99 21.88 -15.14
N ARG A 132 -6.16 21.93 -14.50
CA ARG A 132 -7.41 21.35 -15.02
C ARG A 132 -7.96 22.10 -16.23
N ARG A 133 -7.79 23.42 -16.30
CA ARG A 133 -8.25 24.26 -17.43
C ARG A 133 -7.28 24.28 -18.61
N GLY A 134 -6.00 24.05 -18.37
CA GLY A 134 -4.99 23.99 -19.42
C GLY A 134 -5.02 22.66 -20.18
N GLU A 135 -4.11 22.52 -21.14
CA GLU A 135 -3.95 21.29 -21.95
C GLU A 135 -3.24 20.15 -21.20
N ARG A 136 -2.98 20.32 -19.90
CA ARG A 136 -2.31 19.29 -19.09
C ARG A 136 -3.27 18.15 -18.80
N ALA A 137 -2.75 16.92 -18.84
CA ALA A 137 -3.52 15.77 -18.41
C ALA A 137 -3.97 15.91 -16.94
N PRO A 138 -5.16 15.38 -16.59
CA PRO A 138 -5.56 15.19 -15.20
C PRO A 138 -4.49 14.44 -14.41
N LEU A 139 -4.48 14.62 -13.09
CA LEU A 139 -3.54 13.91 -12.22
C LEU A 139 -3.76 12.40 -12.39
N ARG A 140 -2.67 11.65 -12.59
CA ARG A 140 -2.72 10.18 -12.79
C ARG A 140 -2.26 9.43 -11.55
N THR A 141 -1.50 10.10 -10.70
CA THR A 141 -1.01 9.59 -9.42
C THR A 141 -1.29 10.62 -8.31
N ILE A 142 -1.41 10.14 -7.07
CA ILE A 142 -1.62 11.02 -5.92
C ILE A 142 -0.33 11.82 -5.64
N GLU A 143 0.82 11.23 -5.97
CA GLU A 143 2.15 11.79 -5.78
C GLU A 143 2.37 13.09 -6.57
N GLU A 144 1.74 13.24 -7.74
CA GLU A 144 1.78 14.48 -8.54
C GLU A 144 1.21 15.70 -7.79
N VAL A 145 0.42 15.50 -6.73
CA VAL A 145 -0.06 16.60 -5.87
C VAL A 145 1.13 17.34 -5.22
N ARG A 146 2.27 16.67 -5.02
CA ARG A 146 3.51 17.29 -4.50
C ARG A 146 4.11 18.31 -5.45
N GLU A 147 3.80 18.22 -6.74
CA GLU A 147 4.33 19.14 -7.76
C GLU A 147 3.51 20.44 -7.85
N LEU A 148 2.34 20.50 -7.19
CA LEU A 148 1.52 21.70 -7.18
C LEU A 148 2.18 22.77 -6.31
N ALA A 149 2.23 24.00 -6.84
CA ALA A 149 2.76 25.14 -6.12
C ALA A 149 2.01 25.32 -4.78
N GLY A 150 2.77 25.46 -3.69
CA GLY A 150 2.25 25.55 -2.33
C GLY A 150 2.13 24.21 -1.58
N MET A 151 2.43 23.07 -2.22
CA MET A 151 2.52 21.77 -1.53
C MET A 151 3.88 21.57 -0.87
N ASP A 152 3.88 21.04 0.35
CA ASP A 152 5.08 20.52 1.00
C ASP A 152 4.87 19.10 1.52
N GLN A 153 5.95 18.50 2.04
CA GLN A 153 5.92 17.11 2.49
C GLN A 153 4.94 16.86 3.64
N HIS A 154 4.85 17.78 4.61
CA HIS A 154 3.99 17.58 5.78
C HIS A 154 2.52 17.61 5.37
N ARG A 155 2.11 18.62 4.59
CA ARG A 155 0.73 18.73 4.10
C ARG A 155 0.40 17.62 3.13
N TYR A 156 1.35 17.21 2.27
CA TYR A 156 1.16 16.07 1.38
C TYR A 156 0.90 14.78 2.16
N THR A 157 1.70 14.47 3.19
CA THR A 157 1.51 13.26 3.99
C THR A 157 0.14 13.23 4.67
N CYS A 158 -0.34 14.37 5.16
CA CYS A 158 -1.70 14.48 5.71
C CYS A 158 -2.79 14.35 4.62
N ALA A 159 -2.69 15.13 3.54
CA ALA A 159 -3.73 15.20 2.52
C ALA A 159 -3.85 13.90 1.71
N SER A 160 -2.73 13.26 1.36
CA SER A 160 -2.71 12.04 0.53
C SER A 160 -3.50 10.87 1.13
N ALA A 161 -3.60 10.78 2.47
CA ALA A 161 -4.45 9.79 3.14
C ALA A 161 -5.95 9.98 2.89
N HIS A 162 -6.36 11.17 2.43
CA HIS A 162 -7.75 11.57 2.24
C HIS A 162 -8.10 11.91 0.78
N LEU A 163 -7.15 11.80 -0.13
CA LEU A 163 -7.32 12.05 -1.56
C LEU A 163 -7.56 10.76 -2.33
N THR A 164 -8.29 10.87 -3.43
CA THR A 164 -8.50 9.81 -4.41
C THR A 164 -8.44 10.37 -5.83
N LEU A 165 -8.25 9.48 -6.80
CA LEU A 165 -8.35 9.77 -8.24
C LEU A 165 -9.51 9.01 -8.90
N TRP A 166 -10.22 8.17 -8.15
CA TRP A 166 -11.02 7.09 -8.72
C TRP A 166 -12.51 7.17 -8.38
N SER A 167 -12.94 8.07 -7.50
CA SER A 167 -14.36 8.11 -7.10
C SER A 167 -15.24 8.82 -8.12
N GLY A 168 -14.69 9.80 -8.85
CA GLY A 168 -15.43 10.62 -9.80
C GLY A 168 -16.46 11.55 -9.16
N LEU A 169 -16.50 11.63 -7.82
CA LEU A 169 -17.50 12.42 -7.10
C LEU A 169 -17.02 13.86 -6.88
N PRO A 170 -17.90 14.87 -7.03
CA PRO A 170 -17.54 16.27 -6.74
C PRO A 170 -17.38 16.53 -5.23
N ALA A 171 -17.89 15.65 -4.38
CA ALA A 171 -17.69 15.68 -2.94
C ALA A 171 -17.67 14.25 -2.39
N PRO A 172 -16.92 13.97 -1.30
CA PRO A 172 -16.94 12.66 -0.66
C PRO A 172 -18.35 12.30 -0.14
N ASP A 173 -18.73 11.02 -0.22
CA ASP A 173 -19.92 10.52 0.47
C ASP A 173 -19.69 10.60 1.98
N ALA A 174 -20.48 11.44 2.65
CA ALA A 174 -20.36 11.67 4.09
C ALA A 174 -20.55 10.39 4.94
N ARG A 175 -21.26 9.37 4.44
CA ARG A 175 -21.46 8.11 5.16
C ARG A 175 -20.22 7.22 5.17
N LEU A 176 -19.33 7.41 4.18
CA LEU A 176 -18.10 6.65 3.97
C LEU A 176 -16.84 7.45 4.36
N ALA A 177 -16.95 8.77 4.42
CA ALA A 177 -15.86 9.66 4.78
C ALA A 177 -15.46 9.52 6.26
N SER A 178 -14.15 9.58 6.53
CA SER A 178 -13.63 9.52 7.89
C SER A 178 -14.21 10.66 8.76
N PRO A 179 -14.36 10.46 10.09
CA PRO A 179 -14.84 11.51 10.98
C PRO A 179 -13.99 12.79 10.94
N TRP A 180 -12.69 12.64 10.65
CA TRP A 180 -11.79 13.78 10.47
C TRP A 180 -12.10 14.53 9.18
N LEU A 181 -12.23 13.83 8.04
CA LEU A 181 -12.47 14.45 6.74
C LEU A 181 -13.84 15.14 6.68
N ARG A 182 -14.87 14.53 7.30
CA ARG A 182 -16.20 15.16 7.44
C ARG A 182 -16.13 16.53 8.10
N ARG A 183 -15.35 16.65 9.19
CA ARG A 183 -15.17 17.92 9.89
C ARG A 183 -14.35 18.91 9.07
N ALA A 184 -13.27 18.43 8.45
CA ALA A 184 -12.38 19.26 7.61
C ALA A 184 -13.14 19.91 6.44
N LEU A 185 -13.99 19.14 5.76
CA LEU A 185 -14.73 19.60 4.57
C LEU A 185 -16.14 20.14 4.88
N LYS A 186 -16.56 20.11 6.16
CA LYS A 186 -17.93 20.48 6.59
C LYS A 186 -19.00 19.69 5.84
N LEU A 187 -18.78 18.38 5.68
CA LEU A 187 -19.75 17.49 5.01
C LEU A 187 -21.05 17.36 5.82
N PRO A 188 -22.19 17.09 5.17
CA PRO A 188 -23.46 16.86 5.87
C PRO A 188 -23.33 15.78 6.94
N GLN A 189 -23.95 15.98 8.10
CA GLN A 189 -24.07 14.93 9.11
C GLN A 189 -25.02 13.87 8.58
N SER A 190 -24.53 12.65 8.36
CA SER A 190 -25.37 11.51 8.02
C SER A 190 -25.41 10.54 9.20
N SER A 191 -26.61 10.31 9.73
CA SER A 191 -26.86 9.30 10.76
C SER A 191 -27.01 7.89 10.16
N ALA A 192 -27.14 7.79 8.84
CA ALA A 192 -27.33 6.53 8.13
C ALA A 192 -25.97 5.88 7.86
N THR A 193 -25.74 4.73 8.48
CA THR A 193 -24.59 3.89 8.17
C THR A 193 -24.85 3.12 6.89
N THR A 194 -23.96 3.20 5.90
CA THR A 194 -24.01 2.33 4.71
C THR A 194 -23.10 1.12 4.91
N THR A 195 -23.58 -0.06 4.51
CA THR A 195 -22.74 -1.26 4.40
C THR A 195 -22.04 -1.33 3.04
N GLN A 196 -22.59 -0.68 2.01
CA GLN A 196 -22.02 -0.70 0.67
C GLN A 196 -20.82 0.25 0.56
N ALA A 197 -19.68 -0.31 0.15
CA ALA A 197 -18.43 0.41 -0.05
C ALA A 197 -18.37 1.25 -1.34
N GLY A 198 -19.36 1.11 -2.22
CA GLY A 198 -19.31 1.68 -3.57
C GLY A 198 -18.44 0.86 -4.54
N PRO A 199 -18.27 1.33 -5.79
CA PRO A 199 -17.64 0.56 -6.84
C PRO A 199 -16.12 0.49 -6.71
N VAL A 200 -15.47 1.48 -6.08
CA VAL A 200 -14.01 1.53 -5.93
C VAL A 200 -13.62 1.49 -4.46
N ILE A 201 -12.74 0.56 -4.14
CA ILE A 201 -12.25 0.32 -2.79
C ILE A 201 -10.73 0.25 -2.76
N THR A 202 -10.13 0.62 -1.64
CA THR A 202 -8.71 0.35 -1.35
C THR A 202 -8.62 -0.63 -0.18
N LEU A 203 -7.89 -1.71 -0.42
CA LEU A 203 -7.59 -2.77 0.52
C LEU A 203 -6.15 -2.66 0.97
N GLN A 204 -5.92 -2.74 2.28
CA GLN A 204 -4.59 -2.90 2.84
C GLN A 204 -4.51 -4.25 3.55
N SER A 205 -3.62 -5.12 3.11
CA SER A 205 -3.42 -6.46 3.67
C SER A 205 -2.02 -6.59 4.22
N ARG A 206 -1.89 -6.71 5.55
CA ARG A 206 -0.61 -7.01 6.21
C ARG A 206 -0.59 -8.47 6.61
N ALA A 207 0.35 -9.23 6.07
CA ALA A 207 0.64 -10.59 6.51
C ALA A 207 1.86 -10.60 7.42
N THR A 208 1.78 -11.36 8.51
CA THR A 208 2.87 -11.57 9.48
C THR A 208 3.04 -13.07 9.72
N LEU A 209 4.22 -13.59 9.37
CA LEU A 209 4.62 -14.98 9.60
C LEU A 209 5.08 -15.20 11.05
N PRO A 210 5.10 -16.45 11.55
CA PRO A 210 5.50 -16.75 12.93
C PRO A 210 6.92 -16.28 13.29
N GLY A 211 7.82 -16.19 12.30
CA GLY A 211 9.18 -15.66 12.46
C GLY A 211 9.29 -14.14 12.53
N GLY A 212 8.17 -13.41 12.58
CA GLY A 212 8.13 -11.94 12.63
C GLY A 212 8.28 -11.23 11.28
N PHE A 213 8.52 -11.99 10.20
CA PHE A 213 8.52 -11.44 8.84
C PHE A 213 7.12 -10.96 8.48
N SER A 214 7.03 -9.71 8.02
CA SER A 214 5.77 -9.13 7.58
C SER A 214 5.88 -8.50 6.20
N LYS A 215 4.80 -8.57 5.43
CA LYS A 215 4.64 -7.89 4.15
C LYS A 215 3.28 -7.19 4.15
N THR A 216 3.23 -5.96 3.66
CA THR A 216 1.98 -5.19 3.55
C THR A 216 1.74 -4.88 2.08
N LEU A 217 0.54 -5.19 1.60
CA LEU A 217 0.07 -4.82 0.28
C LEU A 217 -1.02 -3.76 0.39
N SER A 218 -1.02 -2.80 -0.53
CA SER A 218 -2.08 -1.81 -0.69
C SER A 218 -2.59 -1.85 -2.13
N VAL A 219 -3.85 -2.21 -2.31
CA VAL A 219 -4.44 -2.47 -3.62
C VAL A 219 -5.76 -1.71 -3.76
N THR A 220 -5.87 -0.88 -4.80
CA THR A 220 -7.12 -0.21 -5.17
C THR A 220 -7.80 -0.99 -6.29
N LEU A 221 -9.06 -1.37 -6.07
CA LEU A 221 -9.85 -2.22 -6.94
C LEU A 221 -11.15 -1.52 -7.37
N LEU A 222 -11.53 -1.71 -8.62
CA LEU A 222 -12.89 -1.48 -9.13
C LEU A 222 -13.66 -2.79 -9.07
N LEU A 223 -14.66 -2.88 -8.20
CA LEU A 223 -15.57 -4.00 -8.05
C LEU A 223 -16.60 -4.00 -9.19
N ASN A 224 -16.92 -5.19 -9.70
CA ASN A 224 -17.93 -5.41 -10.75
C ASN A 224 -17.84 -4.39 -11.91
N PRO A 225 -16.69 -4.29 -12.59
CA PRO A 225 -16.40 -3.24 -13.58
C PRO A 225 -17.30 -3.28 -14.83
N SER A 226 -18.03 -4.36 -15.07
CA SER A 226 -18.99 -4.48 -16.18
C SER A 226 -20.15 -5.40 -15.77
N LYS A 227 -21.36 -5.14 -16.29
CA LYS A 227 -22.49 -6.08 -16.20
C LYS A 227 -22.30 -7.33 -17.08
N GLU A 228 -21.33 -7.32 -17.99
CA GLU A 228 -21.12 -8.33 -19.04
C GLU A 228 -19.79 -9.13 -18.90
N GLY A 229 -18.98 -8.87 -17.86
CA GLY A 229 -17.65 -9.46 -17.70
C GLY A 229 -17.59 -10.62 -16.70
N VAL A 230 -16.73 -11.60 -16.98
CA VAL A 230 -16.45 -12.77 -16.11
C VAL A 230 -15.63 -12.40 -14.87
N ARG A 231 -14.96 -11.24 -14.85
CA ARG A 231 -14.04 -10.87 -13.75
C ARG A 231 -14.75 -10.06 -12.66
N PRO A 232 -14.70 -10.50 -11.39
CA PRO A 232 -15.39 -9.82 -10.30
C PRO A 232 -14.79 -8.45 -9.92
N TYR A 233 -13.56 -8.16 -10.34
CA TYR A 233 -12.90 -6.87 -10.09
C TYR A 233 -11.82 -6.56 -11.15
N ARG A 234 -11.38 -5.29 -11.18
CA ARG A 234 -10.21 -4.80 -11.92
C ARG A 234 -9.27 -4.05 -10.98
N VAL A 235 -7.97 -4.36 -11.04
CA VAL A 235 -6.94 -3.63 -10.28
C VAL A 235 -6.71 -2.26 -10.92
N LEU A 236 -6.83 -1.19 -10.12
CA LEU A 236 -6.52 0.19 -10.51
C LEU A 236 -5.13 0.61 -10.04
N ARG A 237 -4.71 0.14 -8.86
CA ARG A 237 -3.40 0.43 -8.26
C ARG A 237 -2.93 -0.75 -7.42
N TRP A 238 -1.64 -1.06 -7.50
CA TRP A 238 -0.97 -2.10 -6.71
C TRP A 238 0.30 -1.54 -6.10
N GLN A 239 0.49 -1.70 -4.78
CA GLN A 239 1.67 -1.26 -4.05
C GLN A 239 2.09 -2.30 -3.00
N GLU A 240 3.39 -2.51 -2.87
CA GLU A 240 4.01 -3.51 -1.97
C GLU A 240 5.03 -2.92 -1.01
#